data_AF-A0AAU3LTH1-F1
#
_entry.id   AF-A0AAU3LTH1-F1
#
_cell.length_a   1.000
_cell.length_b   1.000
_cell.length_c   1.000
_cell.angle_alpha   90.00
_cell.angle_beta   90.00
_cell.angle_gamma   90.00
#
_symmetry.space_group_name_H-M   'P 1'
#
loop_
_entity.id
_entity.type
_entity.pdbx_description
1 polymer ?
#
loop_
_entity_poly.entity_id
_entity_poly.type
_entity_poly.pdbx_seq_one_letter_code
_entity_poly.pdbx_strand_id
1 'polypeptide(L)'
;MILPFTHDGEPGSVTVDLEQVDDPLTIGKHPATQGFPCCTSAVTYPGRGYRAMFGWVQFVRSTDNSSGGADFDMDPFILFEDAPSPYAFFGYRPTLFDAPSRAERRPMAWLAHSFLAHTPLDREQRYVMPLTGFSWGFDVDAAGDITVRPAAALTAADWDEHLPYLGTTHPAWEFDKWRAGAQP
;
A
#
# COMPACT_ATOMS: atom_id res chain seq x y z
N MET A 1 -11.18 3.91 8.20
CA MET A 1 -10.14 4.45 9.12
C MET A 1 -9.60 5.77 8.58
N ILE A 2 -9.17 6.71 9.42
CA ILE A 2 -8.51 7.95 8.97
C ILE A 2 -7.15 8.03 9.65
N LEU A 3 -6.08 8.22 8.88
CA LEU A 3 -4.72 8.39 9.41
C LEU A 3 -4.19 9.79 9.08
N PRO A 4 -3.65 10.51 10.07
CA PRO A 4 -3.02 11.81 9.82
C PRO A 4 -1.61 11.64 9.25
N PHE A 5 -1.13 12.69 8.57
CA PHE A 5 0.28 12.90 8.27
C PHE A 5 0.60 14.40 8.23
N THR A 6 1.88 14.73 8.18
CA THR A 6 2.36 16.10 7.95
C THR A 6 3.33 16.10 6.79
N HIS A 7 3.18 17.05 5.88
CA HIS A 7 4.09 17.27 4.76
C HIS A 7 4.29 18.78 4.59
N ASP A 8 5.53 19.25 4.40
CA ASP A 8 5.87 20.68 4.33
C ASP A 8 5.28 21.55 5.46
N GLY A 9 5.13 21.01 6.67
CA GLY A 9 4.52 21.70 7.81
C GLY A 9 2.98 21.81 7.76
N GLU A 10 2.33 21.28 6.72
CA GLU A 10 0.88 21.28 6.56
C GLU A 10 0.28 19.91 6.95
N PRO A 11 -0.84 19.89 7.68
CA PRO A 11 -1.51 18.64 8.03
C PRO A 11 -2.26 18.07 6.82
N GLY A 12 -2.16 16.75 6.64
CA GLY A 12 -2.94 15.97 5.69
C GLY A 12 -3.54 14.73 6.36
N SER A 13 -4.39 14.03 5.63
CA SER A 13 -4.92 12.74 6.06
C SER A 13 -5.10 11.79 4.89
N VAL A 14 -5.08 10.50 5.22
CA VAL A 14 -5.56 9.43 4.33
C VAL A 14 -6.81 8.82 4.94
N THR A 15 -7.86 8.69 4.14
CA THR A 15 -9.06 7.94 4.49
C THR A 15 -8.93 6.57 3.86
N VAL A 16 -8.99 5.52 4.67
CA VAL A 16 -8.95 4.11 4.26
C VAL A 16 -10.34 3.51 4.40
N ASP A 17 -10.86 2.99 3.30
CA ASP A 17 -12.13 2.28 3.25
C ASP A 17 -11.88 0.84 2.82
N LEU A 18 -12.42 -0.10 3.59
CA LEU A 18 -12.37 -1.53 3.30
C LEU A 18 -13.80 -2.01 3.14
N GLU A 19 -14.10 -2.60 2.01
CA GLU A 19 -15.41 -3.17 1.71
C GLU A 19 -15.28 -4.60 1.23
N GLN A 20 -16.26 -5.43 1.55
CA GLN A 20 -16.36 -6.77 0.98
C GLN A 20 -17.10 -6.67 -0.34
N VAL A 21 -16.50 -7.19 -1.40
CA VAL A 21 -17.02 -7.04 -2.76
C VAL A 21 -18.22 -7.95 -2.97
N ASP A 22 -19.41 -7.37 -3.13
CA ASP A 22 -20.64 -8.11 -3.47
C ASP A 22 -20.77 -8.34 -4.99
N ASP A 23 -20.63 -7.27 -5.79
CA ASP A 23 -20.62 -7.33 -7.25
C ASP A 23 -19.25 -6.91 -7.83
N PRO A 24 -18.39 -7.86 -8.21
CA PRO A 24 -17.06 -7.58 -8.78
C PRO A 24 -17.07 -6.72 -10.04
N LEU A 25 -18.16 -6.70 -10.81
CA LEU A 25 -18.23 -5.93 -12.05
C LEU A 25 -18.24 -4.43 -11.78
N THR A 26 -18.80 -3.99 -10.64
CA THR A 26 -18.86 -2.56 -10.25
C THR A 26 -17.47 -1.97 -10.01
N ILE A 27 -16.49 -2.81 -9.66
CA ILE A 27 -15.09 -2.43 -9.44
C ILE A 27 -14.15 -2.93 -10.56
N GLY A 28 -14.71 -3.39 -11.68
CA GLY A 28 -13.93 -3.82 -12.85
C GLY A 28 -13.12 -5.11 -12.65
N LYS A 29 -13.58 -6.02 -11.77
CA LYS A 29 -12.90 -7.27 -11.44
C LYS A 29 -13.65 -8.51 -11.96
N HIS A 30 -12.92 -9.62 -12.07
CA HIS A 30 -13.48 -10.92 -12.44
C HIS A 30 -14.45 -11.45 -11.36
N PRO A 31 -15.52 -12.19 -11.70
CA PRO A 31 -16.51 -12.72 -10.75
C PRO A 31 -15.94 -13.51 -9.56
N ALA A 32 -14.77 -14.14 -9.74
CA ALA A 32 -14.05 -14.83 -8.66
C ALA A 32 -13.66 -13.91 -7.47
N THR A 33 -13.73 -12.59 -7.64
CA THR A 33 -13.45 -11.59 -6.58
C THR A 33 -14.62 -11.43 -5.61
N GLN A 34 -15.81 -11.99 -5.92
CA GLN A 34 -16.96 -11.88 -5.03
C GLN A 34 -16.63 -12.46 -3.64
N GLY A 35 -16.93 -11.69 -2.60
CA GLY A 35 -16.66 -11.99 -1.21
C GLY A 35 -15.24 -11.65 -0.73
N PHE A 36 -14.27 -11.36 -1.62
CA PHE A 36 -12.97 -10.81 -1.21
C PHE A 36 -13.11 -9.33 -0.86
N PRO A 37 -12.23 -8.77 -0.01
CA PRO A 37 -12.23 -7.33 0.22
C PRO A 37 -11.58 -6.57 -0.94
N CYS A 38 -11.96 -5.31 -1.07
CA CYS A 38 -11.12 -4.31 -1.71
C CYS A 38 -10.83 -3.14 -0.76
N CYS A 39 -9.73 -2.45 -1.04
CA CYS A 39 -9.27 -1.30 -0.28
C CYS A 39 -9.22 -0.07 -1.18
N THR A 40 -9.84 1.02 -0.73
CA THR A 40 -9.68 2.34 -1.31
C THR A 40 -9.05 3.27 -0.29
N SER A 41 -7.93 3.92 -0.63
CA SER A 41 -7.35 4.98 0.20
C SER A 41 -7.21 6.30 -0.53
N ALA A 42 -7.84 7.35 -0.01
CA ALA A 42 -7.86 8.69 -0.60
C ALA A 42 -7.08 9.70 0.23
N VAL A 43 -6.28 10.54 -0.44
CA VAL A 43 -5.45 11.58 0.20
C VAL A 43 -6.18 12.92 0.25
N THR A 44 -6.31 13.49 1.45
CA THR A 44 -6.76 14.87 1.67
C THR A 44 -5.58 15.72 2.16
N TYR A 45 -5.22 16.76 1.40
CA TYR A 45 -4.07 17.61 1.73
C TYR A 45 -4.29 19.03 1.14
N PRO A 46 -3.98 20.12 1.88
CA PRO A 46 -4.22 21.48 1.39
C PRO A 46 -3.25 21.93 0.29
N GLY A 47 -2.05 21.34 0.21
CA GLY A 47 -1.08 21.68 -0.83
C GLY A 47 -1.61 21.44 -2.25
N ARG A 48 -1.04 22.17 -3.22
CA ARG A 48 -1.49 22.17 -4.63
C ARG A 48 -0.33 21.89 -5.58
N GLY A 49 -0.65 21.47 -6.80
CA GLY A 49 0.34 21.13 -7.82
C GLY A 49 1.31 20.05 -7.33
N TYR A 50 2.59 20.22 -7.63
CA TYR A 50 3.64 19.26 -7.25
C TYR A 50 3.78 19.04 -5.74
N ARG A 51 3.33 19.98 -4.90
CA ARG A 51 3.32 19.81 -3.43
C ARG A 51 2.31 18.76 -2.95
N ALA A 52 1.38 18.34 -3.81
CA ALA A 52 0.45 17.27 -3.51
C ALA A 52 0.71 16.03 -4.38
N MET A 53 1.94 15.90 -4.90
CA MET A 53 2.39 14.66 -5.53
C MET A 53 2.89 13.71 -4.46
N PHE A 54 2.30 12.52 -4.45
CA PHE A 54 2.65 11.45 -3.54
C PHE A 54 2.68 10.13 -4.31
N GLY A 55 3.11 9.07 -3.65
CA GLY A 55 2.94 7.71 -4.13
C GLY A 55 2.63 6.72 -3.02
N TRP A 56 2.01 5.62 -3.42
CA TRP A 56 1.72 4.47 -2.58
C TRP A 56 2.75 3.38 -2.84
N VAL A 57 3.50 3.02 -1.81
CA VAL A 57 4.37 1.82 -1.79
C VAL A 57 3.58 0.73 -1.10
N GLN A 58 3.41 -0.42 -1.76
CA GLN A 58 2.66 -1.55 -1.21
C GLN A 58 3.52 -2.81 -1.18
N PHE A 59 3.43 -3.51 -0.05
CA PHE A 59 4.02 -4.82 0.16
C PHE A 59 2.93 -5.81 0.51
N VAL A 60 3.04 -7.03 0.02
CA VAL A 60 2.08 -8.10 0.30
C VAL A 60 2.81 -9.34 0.80
N ARG A 61 2.25 -10.00 1.79
CA ARG A 61 2.60 -11.39 2.11
C ARG A 61 1.35 -12.24 2.05
N SER A 62 1.51 -13.46 1.57
CA SER A 62 0.42 -14.43 1.59
C SER A 62 0.93 -15.83 1.76
N THR A 63 0.17 -16.70 2.41
CA THR A 63 0.56 -18.10 2.62
C THR A 63 0.73 -18.89 1.33
N ASP A 64 0.29 -18.37 0.19
CA ASP A 64 0.49 -18.94 -1.15
C ASP A 64 1.63 -18.28 -1.95
N ASN A 65 2.37 -17.32 -1.37
CA ASN A 65 3.57 -16.77 -1.99
C ASN A 65 4.77 -17.72 -1.85
N SER A 66 5.90 -17.34 -2.45
CA SER A 66 7.10 -18.18 -2.51
C SER A 66 7.72 -18.50 -1.14
N SER A 67 7.46 -17.67 -0.12
CA SER A 67 7.94 -17.84 1.25
C SER A 67 6.92 -18.52 2.17
N GLY A 68 5.74 -18.89 1.66
CA GLY A 68 4.66 -19.46 2.47
C GLY A 68 4.08 -18.47 3.49
N GLY A 69 4.14 -17.17 3.19
CA GLY A 69 3.64 -16.09 4.04
C GLY A 69 4.62 -15.58 5.09
N ALA A 70 5.87 -16.03 5.06
CA ALA A 70 6.91 -15.54 5.96
C ALA A 70 7.37 -14.13 5.58
N ASP A 71 7.63 -13.92 4.29
CA ASP A 71 8.23 -12.70 3.76
C ASP A 71 7.22 -11.89 2.94
N PHE A 72 7.45 -10.57 2.91
CA PHE A 72 6.73 -9.63 2.06
C PHE A 72 7.40 -9.51 0.69
N ASP A 73 6.57 -9.39 -0.34
CA ASP A 73 6.96 -9.07 -1.71
C ASP A 73 6.44 -7.65 -2.07
N MET A 74 7.13 -6.96 -2.98
CA MET A 74 6.61 -5.72 -3.58
C MET A 74 5.34 -6.02 -4.38
N ASP A 75 4.38 -5.10 -4.33
CA ASP A 75 3.15 -5.17 -5.11
C ASP A 75 2.96 -3.89 -5.95
N PRO A 76 3.77 -3.72 -7.01
CA PRO A 76 3.65 -2.58 -7.92
C PRO A 76 2.42 -2.74 -8.82
N PHE A 77 2.09 -1.71 -9.59
CA PHE A 77 0.99 -1.81 -10.53
C PHE A 77 1.29 -2.84 -11.62
N ILE A 78 0.36 -3.79 -11.83
CA ILE A 78 0.53 -4.97 -12.70
C ILE A 78 1.03 -4.66 -14.13
N LEU A 79 0.71 -3.49 -14.67
CA LEU A 79 1.18 -3.11 -16.02
C LEU A 79 2.64 -2.63 -16.07
N PHE A 80 3.24 -2.38 -14.91
CA PHE A 80 4.55 -1.75 -14.74
C PHE A 80 5.39 -2.46 -13.68
N GLU A 81 5.25 -3.77 -13.54
CA GLU A 81 6.03 -4.57 -12.58
C GLU A 81 7.54 -4.50 -12.84
N ASP A 82 7.94 -4.27 -14.09
CA ASP A 82 9.33 -4.09 -14.51
C ASP A 82 9.81 -2.63 -14.45
N ALA A 83 8.91 -1.68 -14.14
CA ALA A 83 9.30 -0.29 -14.01
C ALA A 83 10.25 -0.11 -12.81
N PRO A 84 11.33 0.66 -12.94
CA PRO A 84 12.28 0.89 -11.86
C PRO A 84 11.72 1.93 -10.87
N SER A 85 10.57 1.64 -10.27
CA SER A 85 9.81 2.49 -9.36
C SER A 85 9.19 1.63 -8.24
N PRO A 86 9.28 2.05 -6.97
CA PRO A 86 8.66 1.33 -5.85
C PRO A 86 7.15 1.62 -5.70
N TYR A 87 6.57 2.45 -6.57
CA TYR A 87 5.19 2.90 -6.42
C TYR A 87 4.20 2.02 -7.19
N ALA A 88 3.16 1.57 -6.49
CA ALA A 88 1.96 1.01 -7.10
C ALA A 88 1.10 2.12 -7.73
N PHE A 89 0.97 3.26 -7.05
CA PHE A 89 0.25 4.42 -7.56
C PHE A 89 1.05 5.67 -7.26
N PHE A 90 1.29 6.54 -8.25
CA PHE A 90 1.98 7.81 -8.06
C PHE A 90 1.29 8.91 -8.84
N GLY A 91 1.14 10.09 -8.24
CA GLY A 91 0.44 11.19 -8.90
C GLY A 91 -0.01 12.28 -7.96
N TYR A 92 -0.87 13.17 -8.47
CA TYR A 92 -1.49 14.22 -7.68
C TYR A 92 -2.57 13.62 -6.79
N ARG A 93 -2.35 13.64 -5.46
CA ARG A 93 -3.23 13.04 -4.44
C ARG A 93 -3.70 11.65 -4.86
N PRO A 94 -2.76 10.70 -5.07
CA PRO A 94 -3.08 9.43 -5.68
C PRO A 94 -4.01 8.64 -4.77
N THR A 95 -5.02 8.01 -5.36
CA THR A 95 -5.85 7.02 -4.67
C THR A 95 -5.17 5.66 -4.77
N LEU A 96 -5.02 4.96 -3.64
CA LEU A 96 -4.75 3.53 -3.66
C LEU A 96 -6.07 2.82 -3.90
N PHE A 97 -6.11 1.93 -4.89
CA PHE A 97 -7.21 1.00 -5.08
C PHE A 97 -6.64 -0.40 -5.31
N ASP A 98 -7.00 -1.35 -4.47
CA ASP A 98 -6.56 -2.73 -4.62
C ASP A 98 -7.67 -3.72 -4.21
N ALA A 99 -7.74 -4.83 -4.94
CA ALA A 99 -8.78 -5.84 -4.83
C ALA A 99 -8.17 -7.23 -5.09
N PRO A 100 -7.37 -7.77 -4.15
CA PRO A 100 -6.77 -9.09 -4.27
C PRO A 100 -7.86 -10.17 -4.31
N SER A 101 -7.68 -11.18 -5.15
CA SER A 101 -8.58 -12.33 -5.21
C SER A 101 -7.85 -13.60 -5.62
N ARG A 102 -8.53 -14.75 -5.45
CA ARG A 102 -8.08 -16.06 -5.91
C ARG A 102 -9.22 -16.76 -6.63
N ALA A 103 -8.88 -17.50 -7.68
CA ALA A 103 -9.85 -18.33 -8.39
C ALA A 103 -10.40 -19.45 -7.50
N GLU A 104 -9.57 -20.00 -6.62
CA GLU A 104 -9.95 -21.02 -5.64
C GLU A 104 -9.87 -20.46 -4.21
N ARG A 105 -10.86 -20.78 -3.37
CA ARG A 105 -10.90 -20.38 -1.96
C ARG A 105 -10.27 -21.46 -1.09
N ARG A 106 -8.94 -21.47 -1.06
CA ARG A 106 -8.15 -22.34 -0.17
C ARG A 106 -7.78 -21.60 1.11
N PRO A 107 -7.55 -22.30 2.23
CA PRO A 107 -7.08 -21.68 3.46
C PRO A 107 -5.90 -20.78 3.20
N MET A 108 -6.01 -19.50 3.58
CA MET A 108 -4.94 -18.55 3.39
C MET A 108 -5.02 -17.37 4.33
N ALA A 109 -3.86 -16.81 4.62
CA ALA A 109 -3.74 -15.47 5.18
C ALA A 109 -3.12 -14.56 4.12
N TRP A 110 -3.71 -13.40 3.92
CA TRP A 110 -3.17 -12.36 3.05
C TRP A 110 -3.11 -11.04 3.83
N LEU A 111 -1.97 -10.35 3.76
CA LEU A 111 -1.74 -9.09 4.45
C LEU A 111 -0.94 -8.15 3.55
N ALA A 112 -1.44 -6.93 3.41
CA ALA A 112 -0.71 -5.83 2.79
C ALA A 112 -0.23 -4.82 3.84
N HIS A 113 0.94 -4.24 3.59
CA HIS A 113 1.39 -2.98 4.19
C HIS A 113 1.40 -1.92 3.09
N SER A 114 0.63 -0.84 3.28
CA SER A 114 0.49 0.24 2.30
C SER A 114 0.96 1.55 2.93
N PHE A 115 1.98 2.18 2.34
CA PHE A 115 2.57 3.43 2.82
C PHE A 115 2.37 4.55 1.81
N LEU A 116 1.82 5.68 2.26
CA LEU A 116 1.86 6.92 1.51
C LEU A 116 3.23 7.55 1.68
N ALA A 117 3.88 7.90 0.58
CA ALA A 117 5.20 8.51 0.58
C ALA A 117 5.30 9.70 -0.37
N HIS A 118 6.30 10.54 -0.13
CA HIS A 118 6.68 11.67 -0.96
C HIS A 118 8.02 11.41 -1.65
N THR A 119 8.18 11.89 -2.88
CA THR A 119 9.46 11.97 -3.60
C THR A 119 9.77 13.44 -3.89
N PRO A 120 10.87 13.98 -3.34
CA PRO A 120 11.38 15.29 -3.73
C PRO A 120 11.73 15.30 -5.22
N LEU A 121 11.15 16.23 -5.98
CA LEU A 121 11.33 16.31 -7.43
C LEU A 121 12.53 17.18 -7.86
N ASP A 122 13.17 17.84 -6.90
CA ASP A 122 14.31 18.74 -7.07
C ASP A 122 15.66 18.06 -6.82
N ARG A 123 15.66 16.75 -6.56
CA ARG A 123 16.87 15.94 -6.32
C ARG A 123 17.25 15.13 -7.55
N GLU A 124 18.56 15.01 -7.79
CA GLU A 124 19.10 14.10 -8.82
C GLU A 124 18.86 12.63 -8.44
N GLN A 125 19.05 12.30 -7.16
CA GLN A 125 18.84 10.96 -6.62
C GLN A 125 17.35 10.74 -6.31
N ARG A 126 16.78 9.66 -6.82
CA ARG A 126 15.40 9.28 -6.54
C ARG A 126 15.27 8.82 -5.08
N TYR A 127 14.29 9.37 -4.38
CA TYR A 127 14.19 9.28 -2.92
C TYR A 127 12.74 9.06 -2.47
N VAL A 128 12.53 8.19 -1.48
CA VAL A 128 11.20 7.89 -0.92
C VAL A 128 11.15 8.27 0.55
N MET A 129 10.20 9.15 0.90
CA MET A 129 9.92 9.57 2.28
C MET A 129 8.55 9.09 2.73
N PRO A 130 8.44 8.07 3.60
CA PRO A 130 7.16 7.63 4.13
C PRO A 130 6.52 8.70 5.02
N LEU A 131 5.22 8.92 4.85
CA LEU A 131 4.43 9.93 5.58
C LEU A 131 3.48 9.29 6.58
N THR A 132 2.80 8.22 6.16
CA THR A 132 1.88 7.42 6.98
C THR A 132 1.65 6.06 6.32
N GLY A 133 1.12 5.08 7.05
CA GLY A 133 0.86 3.76 6.49
C GLY A 133 -0.15 2.96 7.30
N PHE A 134 -0.71 1.95 6.66
CA PHE A 134 -1.65 1.02 7.25
C PHE A 134 -1.46 -0.40 6.74
N SER A 135 -1.82 -1.37 7.57
CA SER A 135 -2.00 -2.75 7.14
C SER A 135 -3.47 -3.05 6.91
N TRP A 136 -3.76 -3.96 5.99
CA TRP A 136 -5.10 -4.52 5.78
C TRP A 136 -4.99 -5.90 5.12
N GLY A 137 -6.09 -6.67 5.11
CA GLY A 137 -6.06 -7.94 4.41
C GLY A 137 -7.28 -8.82 4.69
N PHE A 138 -7.10 -10.13 4.59
CA PHE A 138 -8.16 -11.10 4.82
C PHE A 138 -7.59 -12.48 5.15
N ASP A 139 -8.47 -13.31 5.71
CA ASP A 139 -8.27 -14.75 5.86
C ASP A 139 -9.34 -15.51 5.07
N VAL A 140 -8.94 -16.64 4.50
CA VAL A 140 -9.86 -17.67 3.98
C VAL A 140 -9.70 -18.88 4.88
N ASP A 141 -10.81 -19.42 5.39
CA ASP A 141 -10.78 -20.60 6.26
C ASP A 141 -10.87 -21.92 5.47
N ALA A 142 -10.99 -23.04 6.20
CA ALA A 142 -11.13 -24.38 5.62
C ALA A 142 -12.46 -24.61 4.87
N ALA A 143 -13.50 -23.84 5.18
CA ALA A 143 -14.78 -23.88 4.46
C ALA A 143 -14.79 -22.96 3.22
N GLY A 144 -13.77 -22.10 3.07
CA GLY A 144 -13.71 -21.11 2.01
C GLY A 144 -14.42 -19.80 2.36
N ASP A 145 -14.73 -19.58 3.63
CA ASP A 145 -15.32 -18.34 4.13
C ASP A 145 -14.23 -17.27 4.29
N ILE A 146 -14.55 -16.04 3.85
CA ILE A 146 -13.62 -14.92 3.81
C ILE A 146 -13.91 -13.99 4.98
N THR A 147 -12.90 -13.76 5.81
CA THR A 147 -12.94 -12.78 6.90
C THR A 147 -12.01 -11.62 6.58
N VAL A 148 -12.58 -10.41 6.47
CA VAL A 148 -11.80 -9.19 6.26
C VAL A 148 -11.04 -8.84 7.54
N ARG A 149 -9.73 -8.62 7.42
CA ARG A 149 -8.91 -8.05 8.49
C ARG A 149 -9.08 -6.53 8.47
N PRO A 150 -9.50 -5.90 9.58
CA PRO A 150 -9.69 -4.46 9.63
C PRO A 150 -8.36 -3.74 9.39
N ALA A 151 -8.44 -2.54 8.80
CA ALA A 151 -7.26 -1.72 8.63
C ALA A 151 -6.69 -1.31 10.00
N ALA A 152 -5.36 -1.35 10.12
CA ALA A 152 -4.64 -0.93 11.32
C ALA A 152 -3.50 0.03 10.94
N ALA A 153 -3.26 1.04 11.78
CA ALA A 153 -2.17 1.97 11.58
C ALA A 153 -0.82 1.26 11.72
N LEU A 154 0.10 1.53 10.79
CA LEU A 154 1.49 1.09 10.88
C LEU A 154 2.33 2.14 11.59
N THR A 155 3.53 1.74 11.98
CA THR A 155 4.51 2.56 12.68
C THR A 155 5.80 2.66 11.87
N ALA A 156 6.73 3.47 12.36
CA ALA A 156 8.07 3.57 11.78
C ALA A 156 8.83 2.24 11.78
N ALA A 157 8.60 1.38 12.78
CA ALA A 157 9.22 0.06 12.83
C ALA A 157 8.77 -0.82 11.66
N ASP A 158 7.48 -0.80 11.33
CA ASP A 158 6.92 -1.56 10.21
C ASP A 158 7.47 -1.11 8.86
N TRP A 159 7.84 0.17 8.71
CA TRP A 159 8.53 0.66 7.53
C TRP A 159 10.01 0.25 7.52
N ASP A 160 10.70 0.38 8.66
CA ASP A 160 12.11 0.04 8.81
C ASP A 160 12.37 -1.45 8.49
N GLU A 161 11.41 -2.34 8.76
CA GLU A 161 11.46 -3.76 8.38
C GLU A 161 11.58 -3.99 6.85
N HIS A 162 11.04 -3.08 6.04
CA HIS A 162 11.06 -3.19 4.56
C HIS A 162 12.30 -2.57 3.92
N LEU A 163 13.04 -1.73 4.64
CA LEU A 163 14.20 -1.00 4.09
C LEU A 163 15.28 -1.91 3.47
N PRO A 164 15.68 -3.05 4.08
CA PRO A 164 16.67 -3.94 3.46
C PRO A 164 16.20 -4.52 2.12
N TYR A 165 14.92 -4.89 2.05
CA TYR A 165 14.32 -5.43 0.84
C TYR A 165 14.22 -4.35 -0.25
N LEU A 166 13.71 -3.16 0.09
CA LEU A 166 13.65 -2.01 -0.81
C LEU A 166 15.01 -1.63 -1.39
N GLY A 167 16.06 -1.55 -0.55
CA GLY A 167 17.42 -1.22 -1.00
C GLY A 167 18.01 -2.26 -1.95
N THR A 168 17.59 -3.52 -1.83
CA THR A 168 18.02 -4.60 -2.73
C THR A 168 17.25 -4.57 -4.05
N THR A 169 15.94 -4.36 -4.00
CA THR A 169 15.04 -4.40 -5.17
C THR A 169 15.12 -3.12 -6.02
N HIS A 170 15.41 -1.99 -5.39
CA HIS A 170 15.52 -0.68 -6.05
C HIS A 170 16.85 0.02 -5.70
N PRO A 171 18.00 -0.53 -6.12
CA PRO A 171 19.31 -0.02 -5.71
C PRO A 171 19.64 1.39 -6.26
N ALA A 172 18.89 1.84 -7.26
CA ALA A 172 18.98 3.20 -7.80
C ALA A 172 18.09 4.21 -7.04
N TRP A 173 17.44 3.80 -5.95
CA TRP A 173 16.61 4.64 -5.09
C TRP A 173 17.17 4.65 -3.67
N GLU A 174 16.93 5.77 -3.00
CA GLU A 174 17.18 5.90 -1.56
C GLU A 174 15.84 5.93 -0.81
N PHE A 175 15.83 5.36 0.38
CA PHE A 175 14.64 5.21 1.21
C PHE A 175 14.93 5.80 2.60
N ASP A 176 14.17 6.82 2.98
CA ASP A 176 14.30 7.43 4.31
C ASP A 176 13.69 6.55 5.39
N LYS A 177 14.09 6.78 6.64
CA LYS A 177 13.35 6.28 7.79
C LYS A 177 12.06 7.06 7.97
N TRP A 178 11.00 6.39 8.39
CA TRP A 178 9.78 7.09 8.79
C TRP A 178 10.00 7.78 10.13
N ARG A 179 10.03 9.11 10.10
CA ARG A 179 10.09 9.94 11.30
C ARG A 179 8.72 10.49 11.60
N ALA A 180 8.02 9.88 12.55
CA ALA A 180 6.76 10.40 13.05
C ALA A 180 6.96 11.86 13.54
N GLY A 181 6.41 12.82 12.81
CA GLY A 181 6.45 14.24 13.16
C GLY A 181 7.75 15.01 12.84
N ALA A 182 8.70 14.45 12.08
CA ALA A 182 9.89 15.24 11.69
C ALA A 182 9.68 15.95 10.34
N GLN A 183 9.79 17.28 10.39
CA GLN A 183 9.95 18.13 9.21
C GLN A 183 11.37 17.95 8.62
N PRO A 184 11.54 17.96 7.29
CA PRO A 184 12.79 18.44 6.69
C PRO A 184 12.96 19.95 6.93
#